data_AF-A0A8T5MPL9-F1
#
_entry.id   AF-A0A8T5MPL9-F1
#
_cell.length_a   1.000
_cell.length_b   1.000
_cell.length_c   1.000
_cell.angle_alpha   90.00
_cell.angle_beta   90.00
_cell.angle_gamma   90.00
#
_symmetry.space_group_name_H-M   'P 1'
#
loop_
_entity.id
_entity.type
_entity.pdbx_description
1 polymer ?
#
loop_
_entity_poly.entity_id
_entity_poly.type
_entity_poly.pdbx_seq_one_letter_code
_entity_poly.pdbx_strand_id
1 'polypeptide(L)'
;MGVIVKVPPEELTKEQLVNIYNLYREAYGVKYNYRDEIYLRGEGIELINNHEHLGYRPFMGAKFFAQPMKDKIDFWGYTIDYDQDEEASKFEKLVKNYFKDKI
;
A
#
# COMPACT_ATOMS: atom_id res chain seq x y z
N MET A 1 -8.78 9.73 -1.43
CA MET A 1 -9.22 8.70 -2.41
C MET A 1 -8.32 7.47 -2.28
N GLY A 2 -8.83 6.26 -2.57
CA GLY A 2 -8.04 5.02 -2.56
C GLY A 2 -7.68 4.51 -3.97
N VAL A 3 -6.59 3.76 -4.06
CA VAL A 3 -6.07 3.14 -5.27
C VAL A 3 -6.47 1.68 -5.30
N ILE A 4 -7.48 1.38 -6.11
CA ILE A 4 -7.95 0.02 -6.30
C ILE A 4 -6.99 -0.73 -7.21
N VAL A 5 -6.34 -1.76 -6.69
CA VAL A 5 -5.51 -2.70 -7.44
C VAL A 5 -6.33 -3.97 -7.67
N LYS A 6 -6.57 -4.33 -8.94
CA LYS A 6 -7.26 -5.57 -9.31
C LYS A 6 -6.31 -6.76 -9.25
N VAL A 7 -5.85 -7.10 -8.05
CA VAL A 7 -5.06 -8.30 -7.77
C VAL A 7 -5.79 -9.11 -6.72
N PRO A 8 -6.09 -10.40 -6.96
CA PRO A 8 -6.65 -11.27 -5.93
C PRO A 8 -5.72 -11.31 -4.70
N PRO A 9 -6.25 -11.22 -3.47
CA PRO A 9 -5.43 -11.24 -2.25
C PRO A 9 -4.39 -12.37 -2.21
N GLU A 10 -4.79 -13.57 -2.62
CA GLU A 10 -3.97 -14.79 -2.66
C GLU A 10 -2.80 -14.74 -3.67
N GLU A 11 -2.87 -13.86 -4.66
CA GLU A 11 -1.81 -13.68 -5.67
C GLU A 11 -0.83 -12.56 -5.28
N LEU A 12 -1.14 -11.78 -4.23
CA LEU A 12 -0.25 -10.73 -3.77
C LEU A 12 0.98 -11.34 -3.11
N THR A 13 2.16 -11.05 -3.65
CA THR A 13 3.42 -11.50 -3.03
C THR A 13 3.91 -10.51 -1.97
N LYS A 14 4.72 -11.01 -1.04
CA LYS A 14 5.42 -10.20 -0.04
C LYS A 14 6.19 -9.04 -0.67
N GLU A 15 6.81 -9.29 -1.82
CA GLU A 15 7.60 -8.29 -2.56
C GLU A 15 6.70 -7.25 -3.23
N GLN A 16 5.55 -7.64 -3.77
CA GLN A 16 4.57 -6.70 -4.30
C GLN A 16 4.02 -5.79 -3.19
N LEU A 17 3.69 -6.34 -2.02
CA LEU A 17 3.23 -5.54 -0.88
C LEU A 17 4.27 -4.51 -0.44
N VAL A 18 5.54 -4.91 -0.31
CA VAL A 18 6.63 -3.98 0.03
C VAL A 18 6.85 -2.92 -1.05
N ASN A 19 6.77 -3.30 -2.33
CA ASN A 19 6.88 -2.35 -3.43
C ASN A 19 5.74 -1.33 -3.41
N ILE A 20 4.50 -1.75 -3.23
CA ILE A 20 3.33 -0.85 -3.10
C ILE A 20 3.52 0.10 -1.92
N TYR A 21 4.01 -0.40 -0.78
CA TYR A 21 4.33 0.45 0.36
C TYR A 21 5.42 1.48 0.05
N ASN A 22 6.46 1.11 -0.69
CA ASN A 22 7.50 2.04 -1.11
C ASN A 22 6.96 3.12 -2.07
N LEU A 23 6.03 2.78 -2.96
CA LEU A 23 5.34 3.77 -3.82
C LEU A 23 4.46 4.72 -2.99
N TYR A 24 3.77 4.20 -1.97
CA TYR A 24 3.07 5.03 -1.00
C TYR A 24 4.04 5.99 -0.31
N ARG A 25 5.19 5.50 0.14
CA ARG A 25 6.18 6.36 0.82
C ARG A 25 6.74 7.46 -0.08
N GLU A 26 6.96 7.16 -1.36
CA GLU A 26 7.37 8.15 -2.35
C GLU A 26 6.27 9.20 -2.61
N ALA A 27 5.01 8.77 -2.67
CA ALA A 27 3.89 9.67 -2.87
C ALA A 27 3.69 10.61 -1.67
N TYR A 28 3.74 10.08 -0.45
CA TYR A 28 3.42 10.80 0.80
C TYR A 28 4.66 11.34 1.54
N GLY A 29 5.85 11.32 0.93
CA GLY A 29 7.08 11.86 1.53
C GLY A 29 7.53 11.14 2.81
N VAL A 30 7.16 9.86 2.98
CA VAL A 30 7.43 9.09 4.19
C VAL A 30 8.83 8.47 4.12
N LYS A 31 9.64 8.72 5.15
CA LYS A 31 11.03 8.21 5.22
C LYS A 31 11.10 6.69 5.29
N TYR A 32 12.21 6.17 4.76
CA TYR A 32 12.52 4.73 4.84
C TYR A 32 12.79 4.28 6.27
N ASN A 33 12.19 3.14 6.61
CA ASN A 33 12.49 2.39 7.81
C ASN A 33 12.43 0.89 7.51
N TYR A 34 13.52 0.18 7.81
CA TYR A 34 13.65 -1.26 7.55
C TYR A 34 12.64 -2.09 8.36
N ARG A 35 12.17 -1.59 9.50
CA ARG A 35 11.19 -2.30 10.35
C ARG A 35 9.83 -2.40 9.67
N ASP A 36 9.47 -1.41 8.87
CA ASP A 36 8.23 -1.40 8.11
C ASP A 36 8.23 -2.54 7.09
N GLU A 37 9.36 -2.77 6.41
CA GLU A 37 9.49 -3.89 5.48
C GLU A 37 9.40 -5.24 6.17
N ILE A 38 10.04 -5.40 7.33
CA ILE A 38 9.97 -6.64 8.12
C ILE A 38 8.51 -6.93 8.50
N TYR A 39 7.80 -5.92 9.01
CA TYR A 39 6.39 -6.04 9.38
C TYR A 39 5.53 -6.43 8.18
N LEU A 40 5.69 -5.75 7.04
CA LEU A 40 4.91 -6.02 5.83
C LEU A 40 5.17 -7.42 5.25
N ARG A 41 6.43 -7.89 5.25
CA ARG A 41 6.79 -9.24 4.78
C ARG A 41 6.35 -10.35 5.73
N GLY A 42 6.15 -10.04 7.01
CA GLY A 42 5.62 -10.93 8.03
C GLY A 42 4.12 -10.76 8.16
N GLU A 43 3.69 -10.00 9.14
CA GLU A 43 2.28 -9.82 9.54
C GLU A 43 1.42 -9.18 8.43
N GLY A 44 1.97 -8.23 7.67
CA GLY A 44 1.18 -7.49 6.68
C GLY A 44 0.56 -8.38 5.59
N ILE A 45 1.33 -9.36 5.09
CA ILE A 45 0.83 -10.29 4.07
C ILE A 45 -0.12 -11.34 4.64
N GLU A 46 0.07 -11.74 5.91
CA GLU A 46 -0.80 -12.70 6.58
C GLU A 46 -2.20 -12.10 6.81
N LEU A 47 -2.25 -10.84 7.23
CA LEU A 47 -3.52 -10.09 7.37
C LEU A 47 -4.28 -10.06 6.02
N ILE A 48 -3.60 -9.69 4.93
CA ILE A 48 -4.23 -9.62 3.61
C ILE A 48 -4.75 -11.00 3.15
N ASN A 49 -3.96 -12.06 3.30
CA ASN A 49 -4.33 -13.42 2.88
C ASN A 49 -5.51 -13.99 3.69
N ASN A 50 -5.60 -13.63 4.97
CA ASN A 50 -6.72 -13.99 5.84
C ASN A 50 -7.96 -13.13 5.61
N HIS A 51 -7.97 -12.29 4.56
CA HIS A 51 -9.04 -11.35 4.23
C HIS A 51 -9.29 -10.32 5.34
N GLU A 52 -8.27 -10.04 6.15
CA GLU A 52 -8.28 -8.99 7.16
C GLU A 52 -7.71 -7.69 6.58
N HIS A 53 -8.11 -6.56 7.15
CA HIS A 53 -7.59 -5.27 6.72
C HIS A 53 -6.18 -5.05 7.30
N LEU A 54 -5.27 -4.57 6.46
CA LEU A 54 -3.98 -4.06 6.92
C LEU A 54 -4.13 -2.56 7.18
N GLY A 55 -3.92 -2.14 8.43
CA GLY A 55 -3.84 -0.73 8.81
C GLY A 55 -2.49 -0.43 9.44
N TYR A 56 -1.56 0.15 8.68
CA TYR A 56 -0.19 0.38 9.13
C TYR A 56 0.13 1.87 9.28
N ARG A 57 0.78 2.25 10.38
CA ARG A 57 1.20 3.64 10.65
C ARG A 57 2.72 3.76 10.70
N PRO A 58 3.38 4.24 9.64
CA PRO A 58 4.75 4.73 9.76
C PRO A 58 4.87 5.89 10.76
N PHE A 59 6.07 6.08 11.30
CA PHE A 59 6.38 6.99 12.41
C PHE A 59 5.99 8.48 12.20
N MET A 60 5.65 8.91 10.98
CA MET A 60 5.44 10.32 10.61
C MET A 60 3.98 10.73 10.39
N GLY A 61 3.03 10.20 11.18
CA GLY A 61 1.61 10.62 11.10
C GLY A 61 0.86 10.16 9.83
N ALA A 62 1.56 9.46 8.94
CA ALA A 62 0.99 8.90 7.72
C ALA A 62 0.41 7.50 8.00
N LYS A 63 -0.62 7.09 7.27
CA LYS A 63 -1.21 5.75 7.36
C LYS A 63 -1.30 5.10 5.99
N PHE A 64 -0.95 3.82 5.94
CA PHE A 64 -1.08 2.94 4.79
C PHE A 64 -2.13 1.87 5.07
N PHE A 65 -3.03 1.65 4.12
CA PHE A 65 -4.09 0.65 4.23
C PHE A 65 -4.06 -0.32 3.05
N ALA A 66 -4.41 -1.57 3.32
CA ALA A 66 -4.79 -2.54 2.31
C ALA A 66 -6.08 -3.24 2.74
N GLN A 67 -7.12 -3.18 1.92
CA GLN A 67 -8.38 -3.88 2.14
C GLN A 67 -8.56 -4.96 1.08
N PRO A 68 -8.33 -6.23 1.43
CA PRO A 68 -8.66 -7.33 0.54
C PRO A 68 -10.17 -7.40 0.32
N MET A 69 -10.55 -7.64 -0.92
CA MET A 69 -11.89 -7.99 -1.37
C MET A 69 -11.79 -9.27 -2.21
N LYS A 70 -12.94 -9.85 -2.60
CA LYS A 70 -12.99 -11.17 -3.26
C LYS A 70 -12.06 -11.33 -4.47
N ASP A 71 -11.86 -10.27 -5.27
CA ASP A 71 -11.14 -10.31 -6.55
C ASP A 71 -10.10 -9.18 -6.68
N LYS A 72 -9.87 -8.40 -5.62
CA LYS A 72 -9.06 -7.18 -5.66
C LYS A 72 -8.60 -6.76 -4.28
N ILE A 73 -7.63 -5.85 -4.23
CA ILE A 73 -7.17 -5.21 -3.01
C ILE A 73 -7.21 -3.71 -3.21
N ASP A 74 -7.89 -3.00 -2.31
CA ASP A 74 -7.89 -1.54 -2.31
C ASP A 74 -6.77 -1.02 -1.40
N PHE A 75 -5.85 -0.23 -1.96
CA PHE A 75 -4.74 0.38 -1.23
C PHE A 75 -4.94 1.88 -1.12
N TRP A 76 -4.83 2.44 0.07
CA TRP A 76 -4.88 3.90 0.21
C TRP A 76 -3.99 4.38 1.33
N GLY A 77 -3.74 5.68 1.34
CA GLY A 77 -3.03 6.30 2.42
C GLY A 77 -3.56 7.68 2.76
N TYR A 78 -3.07 8.23 3.86
CA TYR A 78 -3.29 9.62 4.22
C TYR A 78 -2.21 10.12 5.16
N THR A 79 -1.97 11.43 5.14
CA THR A 79 -1.14 12.19 6.08
C THR A 79 -2.01 13.19 6.84
N ILE A 80 -1.57 13.58 8.05
CA ILE A 80 -2.27 14.57 8.88
C ILE A 80 -2.05 15.99 8.34
N ASP A 81 -0.95 16.19 7.63
CA ASP A 81 -0.53 17.44 7.01
C ASP A 81 -0.51 17.22 5.48
N TYR A 82 -0.88 18.24 4.70
CA TYR A 82 -0.90 18.31 3.21
C TYR A 82 -2.22 18.01 2.47
N ASP A 83 -2.25 18.49 1.22
CA ASP A 83 -3.34 18.42 0.25
C ASP A 83 -3.49 16.98 -0.29
N GLN A 84 -4.19 16.15 0.50
CA GLN A 84 -4.33 14.69 0.33
C GLN A 84 -4.72 14.22 -1.09
N ASP A 85 -5.26 15.12 -1.92
CA ASP A 85 -5.67 14.81 -3.29
C ASP A 85 -4.47 14.70 -4.24
N GLU A 86 -3.38 15.48 -4.03
CA GLU A 86 -2.17 15.40 -4.85
C GLU A 86 -1.39 14.11 -4.56
N GLU A 87 -1.17 13.75 -3.28
CA GLU A 87 -0.45 12.52 -2.95
C GLU A 87 -1.26 11.28 -3.31
N ALA A 88 -2.59 11.29 -3.12
CA ALA A 88 -3.44 10.19 -3.56
C ALA A 88 -3.36 9.98 -5.08
N SER A 89 -3.42 11.06 -5.86
CA SER A 89 -3.29 11.00 -7.32
C SER A 89 -1.91 10.50 -7.76
N LYS A 90 -0.85 10.95 -7.07
CA LYS A 90 0.53 10.50 -7.32
C LYS A 90 0.67 9.01 -7.00
N PHE A 91 0.15 8.56 -5.86
CA PHE A 91 0.17 7.16 -5.45
C PHE A 91 -0.57 6.28 -6.45
N GLU A 92 -1.76 6.70 -6.89
CA GLU A 92 -2.55 5.99 -7.90
C GLU A 92 -1.77 5.78 -9.20
N LYS A 93 -1.13 6.84 -9.69
CA LYS A 93 -0.32 6.79 -10.91
C LYS A 93 0.87 5.85 -10.77
N LEU A 94 1.58 5.91 -9.63
CA LEU A 94 2.74 5.06 -9.35
C LEU A 94 2.35 3.58 -9.32
N VAL A 95 1.28 3.23 -8.61
CA VAL A 95 0.81 1.85 -8.50
C VAL A 95 0.30 1.31 -9.85
N LYS A 96 -0.48 2.10 -10.60
CA LYS A 96 -0.91 1.71 -11.96
C LYS A 96 0.27 1.44 -12.88
N ASN A 97 1.30 2.28 -12.84
CA ASN A 97 2.51 2.08 -13.64
C ASN A 97 3.26 0.81 -13.23
N TYR A 98 3.39 0.53 -11.92
CA TYR A 98 4.04 -0.70 -11.43
C TYR A 98 3.39 -1.98 -11.95
N PHE A 99 2.06 -2.00 -12.09
CA PHE A 99 1.33 -3.16 -12.61
C PHE A 99 1.22 -3.20 -14.13
N LYS A 100 1.41 -2.08 -14.83
CA LYS A 100 1.34 -2.00 -16.30
C LYS A 100 2.36 -2.90 -17.01
N ASP A 101 3.51 -3.12 -16.38
CA ASP A 101 4.60 -3.93 -16.93
C ASP A 101 4.60 -5.38 -16.42
N LYS A 102 3.60 -5.77 -15.63
CA LYS A 102 3.54 -7.09 -14.95
C LYS A 102 2.27 -7.90 -15.23
N ILE A 103 1.37 -7.37 -16.06
CA ILE A 103 0.14 -7.99 -16.56
C ILE A 103 0.10 -7.79 -18.07
#